data_AF-A0A672UTF5-F1
#
_entry.id   AF-A0A672UTF5-F1
#
_cell.length_a   1.000
_cell.length_b   1.000
_cell.length_c   1.000
_cell.angle_alpha   90.00
_cell.angle_beta   90.00
_cell.angle_gamma   90.00
#
_symmetry.space_group_name_H-M   'P 1'
#
loop_
_entity.id
_entity.type
_entity.pdbx_description
1 polymer ?
#
loop_
_entity_poly.entity_id
_entity_poly.type
_entity_poly.pdbx_seq_one_letter_code
_entity_poly.pdbx_strand_id
1 'polypeptide(L)'
;MPGGARRLYRRILLLHRALPAALRELGDRYVKEEFRKHKAAGPAEAQRFLREWENYAAMIQQQINEGKQNLREKTVYGVQLTEEKLNDFRDEQIGQLKELMDEATKPHKRVTVSKDSEHKT
;
A
#
# COMPACT_ATOMS: atom_id res chain seq x y z
N MET A 1 13.38 -19.53 0.45
CA MET A 1 11.93 -19.31 0.16
C MET A 1 11.34 -20.44 -0.68
N PRO A 2 10.17 -20.99 -0.32
CA PRO A 2 9.47 -22.05 -1.07
C PRO A 2 9.04 -21.60 -2.49
N GLY A 3 8.78 -22.55 -3.38
CA GLY A 3 8.42 -22.29 -4.79
C GLY A 3 7.16 -21.41 -5.00
N GLY A 4 6.27 -21.32 -3.99
CA GLY A 4 5.09 -20.44 -4.02
C GLY A 4 5.41 -18.94 -3.99
N ALA A 5 6.54 -18.54 -3.40
CA ALA A 5 6.88 -17.13 -3.16
C ALA A 5 7.00 -16.32 -4.46
N ARG A 6 7.62 -16.89 -5.50
CA ARG A 6 7.81 -16.21 -6.79
C ARG A 6 6.50 -15.96 -7.52
N ARG A 7 5.56 -16.91 -7.45
CA ARG A 7 4.23 -16.77 -8.06
C ARG A 7 3.42 -15.71 -7.34
N LEU A 8 3.42 -15.72 -6.01
CA LEU A 8 2.73 -14.72 -5.19
C LEU A 8 3.28 -13.31 -5.45
N TYR A 9 4.60 -13.15 -5.44
CA TYR A 9 5.27 -11.89 -5.77
C TYR A 9 4.82 -11.32 -7.12
N ARG A 10 4.82 -12.14 -8.18
CA ARG A 10 4.36 -11.72 -9.51
C ARG A 10 2.87 -11.36 -9.52
N ARG A 11 2.04 -12.14 -8.84
CA ARG A 11 0.60 -11.87 -8.74
C ARG A 11 0.34 -10.52 -8.09
N ILE A 12 1.01 -10.20 -6.99
CA ILE A 12 0.85 -8.92 -6.29
C ILE A 12 1.23 -7.75 -7.21
N LEU A 13 2.38 -7.81 -7.88
CA LEU A 13 2.79 -6.75 -8.81
C LEU A 13 1.83 -6.58 -10.00
N LEU A 14 1.15 -7.65 -10.44
CA LEU A 14 0.11 -7.54 -11.46
C LEU A 14 -1.14 -6.83 -10.91
N LEU A 15 -1.57 -7.17 -9.69
CA LEU A 15 -2.70 -6.50 -9.03
C LEU A 15 -2.45 -5.00 -8.84
N HIS A 16 -1.24 -4.64 -8.43
CA HIS A 16 -0.83 -3.24 -8.24
C HIS A 16 -0.99 -2.37 -9.49
N ARG A 17 -0.94 -2.96 -10.69
CA ARG A 17 -1.15 -2.21 -11.94
C ARG A 17 -2.55 -1.61 -12.05
N ALA A 18 -3.53 -2.16 -11.34
CA ALA A 18 -4.90 -1.64 -11.28
C ALA A 18 -5.12 -0.64 -10.14
N LEU A 19 -4.11 -0.36 -9.31
CA LEU A 19 -4.19 0.65 -8.25
C LEU A 19 -3.89 2.06 -8.78
N PRO A 20 -4.38 3.11 -8.10
CA PRO A 20 -3.96 4.49 -8.35
C PRO A 20 -2.44 4.64 -8.35
N ALA A 21 -1.90 5.52 -9.20
CA ALA A 21 -0.46 5.61 -9.47
C ALA A 21 0.41 5.73 -8.21
N ALA A 22 0.02 6.61 -7.26
CA ALA A 22 0.74 6.79 -6.00
C ALA A 22 0.74 5.53 -5.13
N LEU A 23 -0.40 4.82 -5.04
CA LEU A 23 -0.49 3.57 -4.29
C LEU A 23 0.31 2.44 -4.95
N ARG A 24 0.29 2.35 -6.28
CA ARG A 24 1.11 1.41 -7.05
C ARG A 24 2.60 1.61 -6.78
N GLU A 25 3.06 2.85 -6.86
CA GLU A 25 4.48 3.16 -6.68
C GLU A 25 4.98 2.79 -5.27
N LEU A 26 4.23 3.21 -4.26
CA LEU A 26 4.53 2.89 -2.87
C LEU A 26 4.51 1.37 -2.63
N GLY A 27 3.43 0.71 -3.07
CA GLY A 27 3.23 -0.73 -2.89
C GLY A 27 4.30 -1.56 -3.60
N ASP A 28 4.65 -1.25 -4.85
CA ASP A 28 5.66 -1.99 -5.61
C ASP A 28 7.03 -1.94 -4.94
N ARG A 29 7.41 -0.78 -4.41
CA ARG A 29 8.67 -0.59 -3.67
C ARG A 29 8.67 -1.45 -2.41
N TYR A 30 7.61 -1.37 -1.62
CA TYR A 30 7.47 -2.12 -0.39
C TYR A 30 7.49 -3.64 -0.60
N VAL A 31 6.70 -4.15 -1.57
CA VAL A 31 6.69 -5.58 -1.93
C VAL A 31 8.08 -6.09 -2.32
N LYS A 32 8.80 -5.32 -3.14
CA LYS A 32 10.17 -5.68 -3.56
C LYS A 32 11.11 -5.81 -2.37
N GLU A 33 11.05 -4.86 -1.45
CA GLU A 33 11.89 -4.84 -0.26
C GLU A 33 11.55 -5.99 0.68
N GLU A 34 10.28 -6.20 0.99
CA GLU A 34 9.84 -7.22 1.93
C GLU A 34 10.13 -8.64 1.43
N PHE A 35 9.83 -8.93 0.16
CA PHE A 35 10.19 -10.23 -0.42
C PHE A 35 11.69 -10.43 -0.51
N ARG A 36 12.49 -9.36 -0.63
CA ARG A 36 13.96 -9.44 -0.61
C ARG A 36 14.47 -9.74 0.80
N LYS A 37 13.96 -9.06 1.83
CA LYS A 37 14.33 -9.28 3.24
C LYS A 37 14.02 -10.71 3.67
N HIS A 38 12.88 -11.26 3.24
CA HIS A 38 12.43 -12.58 3.64
C HIS A 38 12.98 -13.74 2.77
N LYS A 39 13.95 -13.50 1.88
CA LYS A 39 14.54 -14.57 1.04
C LYS A 39 15.14 -15.72 1.86
N ALA A 40 15.76 -15.37 2.99
CA ALA A 40 16.47 -16.27 3.89
C ALA A 40 15.67 -16.61 5.17
N ALA A 41 14.39 -16.23 5.24
CA ALA A 41 13.54 -16.54 6.37
C ALA A 41 13.45 -18.06 6.62
N GLY A 42 13.37 -18.46 7.89
CA GLY A 42 13.21 -19.86 8.29
C GLY A 42 11.85 -20.43 7.84
N PRO A 43 11.65 -21.76 7.82
CA PRO A 43 10.43 -22.37 7.26
C PRO A 43 9.11 -21.86 7.88
N ALA A 44 9.05 -21.75 9.20
CA ALA A 44 7.84 -21.29 9.91
C ALA A 44 7.53 -19.82 9.63
N GLU A 45 8.56 -18.97 9.65
CA GLU A 45 8.45 -17.55 9.32
C GLU A 45 8.05 -17.35 7.86
N ALA A 46 8.69 -18.08 6.93
CA ALA A 46 8.35 -18.06 5.52
C ALA A 46 6.90 -18.49 5.27
N GLN A 47 6.40 -19.49 6.01
CA GLN A 47 5.00 -19.91 5.90
C GLN A 47 4.03 -18.83 6.37
N ARG A 48 4.30 -18.20 7.52
CA ARG A 48 3.49 -17.07 8.03
C ARG A 48 3.52 -15.89 7.07
N PHE A 49 4.72 -15.52 6.61
CA PHE A 49 4.92 -14.48 5.61
C PHE A 49 4.06 -14.75 4.36
N LEU A 50 4.18 -15.92 3.75
CA LEU A 50 3.43 -16.24 2.53
C LEU A 50 1.91 -16.21 2.76
N ARG A 51 1.43 -16.70 3.90
CA ARG A 51 0.00 -16.63 4.26
C ARG A 51 -0.49 -15.18 4.31
N GLU A 52 0.21 -14.30 5.01
CA GLU A 52 -0.22 -12.89 5.13
C GLU A 52 -0.18 -12.16 3.78
N TRP A 53 0.81 -12.46 2.94
CA TRP A 53 0.88 -11.89 1.59
C TRP A 53 -0.18 -12.47 0.63
N GLU A 54 -0.64 -13.71 0.84
CA GLU A 54 -1.80 -14.27 0.14
C GLU A 54 -3.10 -13.59 0.55
N ASN A 55 -3.29 -13.34 1.85
CA ASN A 55 -4.43 -12.59 2.39
C ASN A 55 -4.46 -11.17 1.81
N TYR A 56 -3.32 -10.48 1.81
CA TYR A 56 -3.17 -9.15 1.20
C TYR A 56 -3.54 -9.16 -0.29
N ALA A 57 -3.03 -10.11 -1.06
CA ALA A 57 -3.33 -10.22 -2.49
C ALA A 57 -4.82 -10.49 -2.75
N ALA A 58 -5.46 -11.31 -1.91
CA ALA A 58 -6.91 -11.57 -2.00
C ALA A 58 -7.73 -10.31 -1.70
N MET A 59 -7.40 -9.58 -0.64
CA MET A 59 -8.05 -8.33 -0.28
C MET A 59 -7.95 -7.28 -1.39
N ILE A 60 -6.74 -7.04 -1.93
CA ILE A 60 -6.54 -6.07 -3.02
C ILE A 60 -7.34 -6.49 -4.27
N GLN A 61 -7.33 -7.79 -4.61
CA GLN A 61 -8.11 -8.29 -5.75
C GLN A 61 -9.61 -8.04 -5.58
N GLN A 62 -10.14 -8.26 -4.37
CA GLN A 62 -11.54 -7.99 -4.04
C GLN A 62 -11.87 -6.51 -4.20
N GLN A 63 -11.08 -5.61 -3.62
CA GLN A 63 -11.29 -4.16 -3.71
C GLN A 63 -11.22 -3.62 -5.14
N ILE A 64 -10.29 -4.15 -5.95
CA ILE A 64 -10.23 -3.84 -7.39
C ILE A 64 -11.53 -4.27 -8.09
N ASN A 65 -12.08 -5.43 -7.75
CA ASN A 65 -13.29 -5.94 -8.39
C ASN A 65 -14.52 -5.11 -7.97
N GLU A 66 -14.66 -4.79 -6.68
CA GLU A 66 -15.72 -3.93 -6.16
C GLU A 66 -15.69 -2.55 -6.80
N GLY A 67 -14.50 -1.96 -6.94
CA GLY A 67 -14.32 -0.67 -7.63
C GLY A 67 -14.73 -0.69 -9.10
N LYS A 68 -14.59 -1.81 -9.79
CA LYS A 68 -15.06 -1.96 -11.18
C LYS A 68 -16.58 -2.07 -11.29
N GLN A 69 -17.23 -2.67 -10.29
CA GLN A 69 -18.69 -2.81 -10.26
C GLN A 69 -19.37 -1.49 -9.84
N ASN A 70 -18.75 -0.74 -8.93
CA ASN A 70 -19.29 0.50 -8.38
C ASN A 70 -18.75 1.74 -9.12
N LEU A 71 -19.18 1.95 -10.37
CA LEU A 71 -18.71 3.05 -11.22
C LEU A 71 -19.01 4.47 -10.69
N ARG A 72 -19.90 4.60 -9.70
CA ARG A 72 -20.34 5.88 -9.12
C ARG A 72 -19.57 6.29 -7.86
N GLU A 73 -18.95 5.34 -7.17
CA GLU A 73 -18.29 5.60 -5.89
C GLU A 73 -16.77 5.45 -6.01
N LYS A 74 -16.06 6.33 -5.30
CA LYS A 74 -14.60 6.26 -5.24
C LYS A 74 -14.20 4.98 -4.51
N THR A 75 -13.46 4.11 -5.19
CA THR A 75 -12.90 2.90 -4.57
C THR A 75 -11.98 3.28 -3.43
N VAL A 76 -12.24 2.73 -2.24
CA VAL A 76 -11.38 2.85 -1.07
C VAL A 76 -10.51 1.60 -1.01
N TYR A 77 -9.20 1.78 -0.89
CA TYR A 77 -8.24 0.68 -0.78
C TYR A 77 -7.71 0.57 0.65
N GLY A 78 -7.44 -0.65 1.09
CA GLY A 78 -7.02 -0.95 2.46
C GLY A 78 -8.18 -1.22 3.41
N VAL A 79 -7.86 -1.46 4.68
CA VAL A 79 -8.83 -1.79 5.73
C VAL A 79 -8.66 -0.80 6.87
N GLN A 80 -9.78 -0.39 7.46
CA GLN A 80 -9.75 0.41 8.68
C GLN A 80 -9.15 -0.41 9.81
N LEU A 81 -8.22 0.19 10.56
CA LEU A 81 -7.69 -0.43 11.77
C LEU A 81 -8.78 -0.41 12.85
N THR A 82 -9.11 -1.58 13.37
CA THR A 82 -10.06 -1.71 14.49
C THR A 82 -9.35 -1.38 15.79
N GLU A 83 -10.13 -1.07 16.83
CA GLU A 83 -9.58 -0.79 18.16
C GLU A 83 -8.79 -1.98 18.71
N GLU A 84 -9.23 -3.21 18.47
CA GLU A 84 -8.51 -4.40 18.90
C GLU A 84 -7.13 -4.49 18.24
N LYS A 85 -7.03 -4.16 16.95
CA LYS A 85 -5.75 -4.13 16.24
C LYS A 85 -4.84 -3.02 16.73
N LEU A 86 -5.39 -1.88 17.14
CA LEU A 86 -4.60 -0.78 17.70
C LEU A 86 -4.02 -1.15 19.07
N ASN A 87 -4.72 -1.95 19.85
CA ASN A 87 -4.24 -2.44 21.16
C ASN A 87 -3.02 -3.37 21.05
N ASP A 88 -2.74 -3.93 19.87
CA ASP A 88 -1.53 -4.73 19.62
C ASP A 88 -0.26 -3.87 19.45
N PHE A 89 -0.39 -2.56 19.32
CA PHE A 89 0.72 -1.62 19.12
C PHE A 89 1.20 -1.02 20.43
N ARG A 90 2.50 -0.72 20.52
CA ARG A 90 3.04 0.13 21.59
C ARG A 90 2.59 1.58 21.40
N ASP A 91 2.51 2.35 22.48
CA ASP A 91 2.12 3.77 22.48
C ASP A 91 2.93 4.60 21.46
N GLU A 92 4.25 4.37 21.37
CA GLU A 92 5.11 5.04 20.39
C GLU A 92 4.71 4.73 18.94
N GLN A 93 4.31 3.49 18.66
CA GLN A 93 3.89 3.09 17.32
C GLN A 93 2.52 3.66 16.97
N ILE A 94 1.63 3.80 17.97
CA ILE A 94 0.35 4.50 17.82
C ILE A 94 0.60 5.98 17.49
N GLY A 95 1.53 6.62 18.20
CA GLY A 95 1.97 7.99 17.91
C GLY A 95 2.47 8.16 16.47
N GLN A 96 3.38 7.28 16.02
CA GLN A 96 3.90 7.29 14.65
C GLN A 96 2.81 7.08 13.60
N LEU A 97 1.87 6.16 13.86
CA LEU A 97 0.75 5.91 12.96
C LEU A 97 -0.16 7.15 12.84
N LYS A 98 -0.39 7.84 13.96
CA LYS A 98 -1.17 9.07 14.01
C LYS A 98 -0.48 10.19 13.23
N GLU A 99 0.83 10.39 13.40
CA GLU A 99 1.61 11.36 12.62
C GLU A 99 1.54 11.06 11.11
N LEU A 100 1.66 9.79 10.74
CA LEU A 100 1.57 9.37 9.34
C LEU A 100 0.19 9.66 8.74
N MET A 101 -0.89 9.37 9.49
CA MET A 101 -2.26 9.67 9.08
C MET A 101 -2.46 11.17 8.88
N ASP A 102 -1.95 11.97 9.82
CA ASP A 102 -2.07 13.43 9.75
C ASP A 102 -1.31 13.98 8.55
N GLU A 103 -0.09 13.50 8.27
CA GLU A 103 0.67 13.89 7.07
C GLU A 103 -0.04 13.49 5.77
N ALA A 104 -0.53 12.25 5.68
CA ALA A 104 -1.17 11.73 4.48
C ALA A 104 -2.51 12.40 4.16
N THR A 105 -3.17 13.01 5.15
CA THR A 105 -4.45 13.72 4.98
C THR A 105 -4.31 15.22 4.81
N LYS A 106 -3.10 15.78 4.83
CA LYS A 106 -2.88 17.21 4.60
C LYS A 106 -3.40 17.64 3.22
N PRO A 107 -4.16 18.74 3.14
CA PRO A 107 -4.58 19.29 1.86
C PRO A 107 -3.34 19.70 1.05
N HIS A 108 -3.16 19.10 -0.13
CA HIS A 108 -2.06 19.46 -1.02
C HIS A 108 -2.24 20.91 -1.49
N LYS A 109 -1.45 21.83 -0.97
CA LYS A 109 -1.38 23.20 -1.49
C LYS A 109 -0.83 23.12 -2.92
N ARG A 110 -1.66 23.43 -3.92
CA ARG A 110 -1.17 23.67 -5.28
C ARG A 110 -0.24 24.88 -5.23
N VAL A 111 1.06 24.65 -5.36
CA VAL A 111 2.01 25.74 -5.63
C VAL A 111 1.72 26.23 -7.04
N THR A 112 0.92 27.30 -7.16
CA THR A 112 0.77 28.03 -8.41
C THR A 112 2.06 28.80 -8.63
N VAL A 113 2.93 28.27 -9.50
CA VAL A 113 4.06 29.04 -10.01
C VAL A 113 3.48 30.12 -10.92
N SER A 114 3.38 31.34 -10.41
CA SER A 114 3.09 32.51 -11.23
C SER A 114 4.17 32.62 -12.30
N LYS A 115 3.76 32.46 -13.55
CA LYS A 115 4.60 32.72 -14.71
C LYS A 115 4.60 34.24 -14.88
N ASP A 116 5.55 34.92 -14.25
CA ASP A 116 5.78 36.34 -14.53
C ASP A 116 6.26 36.46 -15.98
N SER A 117 5.38 37.02 -16.79
CA SER A 117 5.64 37.45 -18.15
C SER A 117 6.46 38.75 -18.10
N GLU A 118 7.77 38.67 -18.27
CA GLU A 118 8.56 39.83 -18.65
C GLU A 118 8.49 40.01 -20.18
N HIS A 119 7.58 40.89 -20.60
CA HIS A 119 7.78 41.66 -21.83
C HIS A 119 8.81 42.74 -21.53
N LYS A 120 9.92 42.77 -22.28
CA LYS A 120 10.60 44.03 -22.50
C LYS A 120 11.11 44.14 -23.93
N THR A 121 10.72 45.28 -24.48
CA THR A 121 10.84 45.85 -25.81
C THR A 121 12.28 46.03 -26.27
#